data_AF-A0A1K1NVV3-F1
#
_entry.id   AF-A0A1K1NVV3-F1
#
_cell.length_a   1.000
_cell.length_b   1.000
_cell.length_c   1.000
_cell.angle_alpha   90.00
_cell.angle_beta   90.00
_cell.angle_gamma   90.00
#
_symmetry.space_group_name_H-M   'P 1'
#
loop_
_entity.id
_entity.type
_entity.pdbx_description
1 polymer ?
#
loop_
_entity_poly.entity_id
_entity_poly.type
_entity_poly.pdbx_seq_one_letter_code
_entity_poly.pdbx_strand_id
1 'polypeptide(L)' 'MTHVTTTPAPVRELVAAVASAYGSLKQAAHALEALQQLLSGARNDLDPEDLYWLIQPIQDAIMNALVEIDSGLPGRARP' A
#
# COMPACT_ATOMS: atom_id res chain seq x y z
N MET A 1 -34.83 20.69 13.87
CA MET A 1 -33.62 21.11 13.12
C MET A 1 -32.60 19.99 13.23
N THR A 2 -32.41 19.20 12.17
CA THR A 2 -31.44 18.11 12.13
C THR A 2 -30.07 18.71 11.81
N HIS A 3 -29.15 18.67 12.77
CA HIS A 3 -27.76 19.02 12.54
C HIS A 3 -27.15 17.96 11.60
N VAL A 4 -26.89 18.33 10.35
CA VAL A 4 -26.09 17.51 9.45
C VAL A 4 -24.63 17.75 9.83
N THR A 5 -24.06 16.84 10.62
CA THR A 5 -22.63 16.81 10.91
C THR A 5 -21.90 16.34 9.66
N THR A 6 -21.46 17.30 8.84
CA THR A 6 -20.57 17.00 7.71
C THR A 6 -19.17 16.76 8.25
N THR A 7 -18.58 15.60 7.93
CA THR A 7 -17.19 15.28 8.28
C THR A 7 -16.27 16.41 7.79
N PRO A 8 -15.40 16.97 8.63
CA PRO A 8 -14.49 18.04 8.24
C PRO A 8 -13.65 17.64 7.02
N ALA A 9 -13.41 18.56 6.07
CA ALA A 9 -12.64 18.28 4.85
C ALA A 9 -11.28 17.58 5.10
N PRO A 10 -10.47 17.98 6.11
CA PRO A 10 -9.19 17.31 6.39
C PRO A 10 -9.36 15.84 6.82
N VAL A 11 -10.46 15.53 7.51
CA VAL A 11 -10.76 14.17 7.94
C VAL A 11 -11.20 13.31 6.75
N ARG A 12 -11.92 13.89 5.79
CA ARG A 12 -12.29 13.17 4.54
C ARG A 12 -11.07 12.85 3.69
N GLU A 13 -10.13 13.79 3.57
CA GLU A 13 -8.87 13.60 2.83
C GLU A 13 -8.01 12.52 3.47
N LEU A 14 -7.86 12.54 4.80
CA LEU A 14 -7.16 11.50 5.54
C LEU A 14 -7.82 10.12 5.35
N VAL A 15 -9.15 10.04 5.43
CA VAL A 15 -9.88 8.77 5.21
C VAL A 15 -9.67 8.23 3.79
N ALA A 16 -9.68 9.11 2.78
CA ALA A 16 -9.43 8.72 1.40
C ALA A 16 -7.99 8.20 1.20
N ALA A 17 -7.00 8.90 1.77
CA ALA A 17 -5.61 8.49 1.73
C ALA A 17 -5.36 7.15 2.42
N VAL A 18 -5.95 6.93 3.60
CA VAL A 18 -5.87 5.66 4.33
C VAL A 18 -6.52 4.52 3.55
N ALA A 19 -7.68 4.76 2.93
CA ALA A 19 -8.37 3.75 2.12
C ALA A 19 -7.57 3.35 0.88
N SER A 20 -6.95 4.32 0.21
CA SER A 20 -6.10 4.07 -0.96
C SER A 20 -4.85 3.26 -0.56
N ALA A 21 -4.16 3.68 0.50
CA ALA A 21 -2.98 3.00 1.00
C ALA A 21 -3.27 1.58 1.49
N TYR A 22 -4.43 1.36 2.10
CA TYR A 22 -4.90 0.03 2.47
C TYR A 22 -5.06 -0.89 1.24
N GLY A 23 -5.56 -0.35 0.13
CA GLY A 23 -5.66 -1.08 -1.15
C GLY A 23 -4.29 -1.55 -1.65
N SER A 24 -3.33 -0.64 -1.68
CA SER A 24 -1.94 -0.91 -2.10
C SER A 24 -1.23 -1.92 -1.19
N LEU A 25 -1.38 -1.80 0.13
CA LEU A 25 -0.84 -2.78 1.09
C LEU A 25 -1.49 -4.16 0.95
N LYS A 26 -2.80 -4.22 0.67
CA LYS A 26 -3.48 -5.49 0.42
C LYS A 26 -2.94 -6.19 -0.83
N GLN A 27 -2.67 -5.44 -1.90
CA GLN A 27 -2.04 -5.99 -3.10
C GLN A 27 -0.63 -6.51 -2.81
N ALA A 28 0.17 -5.76 -2.05
CA ALA A 28 1.49 -6.20 -1.60
C ALA A 28 1.43 -7.50 -0.79
N ALA A 29 0.46 -7.65 0.12
CA ALA A 29 0.26 -8.86 0.90
C ALA A 29 -0.07 -10.08 0.02
N HIS A 30 -0.94 -9.93 -0.99
CA HIS A 30 -1.24 -11.02 -1.93
C HIS A 30 -0.03 -11.41 -2.79
N ALA A 31 0.76 -10.43 -3.24
CA ALA A 31 1.98 -10.70 -3.99
C ALA A 31 3.05 -11.40 -3.12
N LEU A 32 3.18 -11.03 -1.84
CA LEU A 32 4.01 -11.74 -0.86
C LEU A 32 3.57 -13.19 -0.65
N GLU A 33 2.27 -13.44 -0.57
CA GLU A 33 1.73 -14.80 -0.42
C GLU A 33 2.01 -15.66 -1.65
N ALA A 34 1.82 -15.12 -2.86
CA ALA A 34 2.17 -15.80 -4.11
C ALA A 34 3.66 -16.11 -4.18
N LEU A 35 4.52 -15.16 -3.78
CA LEU A 35 5.96 -15.38 -3.70
C LEU A 35 6.30 -16.50 -2.69
N GLN A 36 5.72 -16.49 -1.48
CA GLN A 36 5.96 -17.55 -0.49
C GLN A 36 5.55 -18.94 -1.00
N GLN A 37 4.43 -19.04 -1.72
CA GLN A 37 3.99 -20.30 -2.32
C GLN A 37 5.00 -20.79 -3.37
N LEU A 38 5.47 -19.91 -4.26
CA LEU A 38 6.50 -20.22 -5.25
C LEU A 38 7.81 -20.66 -4.59
N LEU A 39 8.29 -19.93 -3.58
CA LEU A 39 9.49 -20.26 -2.83
C LEU A 39 9.38 -21.61 -2.11
N SER A 40 8.21 -21.92 -1.54
CA SER A 40 7.99 -23.19 -0.83
C SER A 40 7.95 -24.41 -1.76
N GLY A 41 7.60 -24.21 -3.03
CA GLY A 41 7.60 -25.24 -4.06
C GLY A 41 8.92 -25.37 -4.83
N ALA A 42 9.74 -24.32 -4.83
CA ALA A 42 11.01 -24.30 -5.54
C ALA A 42 12.10 -25.05 -4.76
N ARG A 43 12.71 -26.05 -5.39
CA ARG A 43 13.78 -26.88 -4.81
C ARG A 43 15.16 -26.18 -4.76
N ASN A 44 15.20 -24.88 -4.45
CA ASN A 44 16.39 -24.00 -4.48
C ASN A 44 16.91 -23.58 -5.87
N ASP A 45 16.19 -23.87 -6.97
CA ASP A 45 16.61 -23.51 -8.34
C ASP A 45 16.10 -22.13 -8.81
N LEU A 46 15.71 -21.25 -7.89
CA LEU A 46 15.21 -19.92 -8.27
C LEU A 46 16.36 -19.00 -8.63
N ASP A 47 16.32 -18.48 -9.86
CA ASP A 47 17.24 -17.45 -10.31
C ASP A 47 17.02 -16.16 -9.50
N PRO A 48 18.10 -15.53 -8.97
CA PRO A 48 18.01 -14.22 -8.32
C PRO A 48 17.34 -13.13 -9.18
N GLU A 49 17.46 -13.19 -10.51
CA GLU A 49 16.79 -12.26 -11.42
C GLU A 49 15.26 -12.47 -11.42
N ASP A 50 14.80 -13.73 -11.42
CA ASP A 50 13.38 -14.06 -11.31
C ASP A 50 12.81 -13.59 -9.96
N LEU A 51 13.59 -13.76 -8.89
CA LEU A 51 13.23 -13.26 -7.55
C LEU A 51 13.12 -11.73 -7.53
N TYR A 52 14.03 -11.02 -8.20
CA TYR A 52 13.96 -9.56 -8.31
C TYR A 52 12.66 -9.11 -8.98
N TRP A 53 12.31 -9.71 -10.12
CA TRP A 53 11.07 -9.37 -10.84
C TRP A 53 9.81 -9.72 -10.07
N LEU A 54 9.84 -10.75 -9.22
CA LEU A 54 8.72 -11.11 -8.35
C LEU A 54 8.58 -10.18 -7.14
N ILE A 55 9.70 -9.68 -6.60
CA ILE A 55 9.72 -8.80 -5.42
C ILE A 55 9.40 -7.35 -5.80
N GLN A 56 9.80 -6.89 -6.99
CA GLN A 56 9.67 -5.49 -7.40
C GLN A 56 8.23 -4.93 -7.25
N PRO A 57 7.16 -5.62 -7.70
CA PRO A 57 5.79 -5.13 -7.56
C PRO A 57 5.34 -5.00 -6.09
N ILE A 58 5.88 -5.82 -5.19
CA ILE A 58 5.61 -5.74 -3.74
C ILE A 58 6.22 -4.46 -3.19
N GLN A 59 7.46 -4.15 -3.56
CA GLN A 59 8.14 -2.93 -3.12
C GLN A 59 7.42 -1.69 -3.64
N ASP A 60 7.03 -1.67 -4.92
CA ASP A 60 6.31 -0.55 -5.52
C ASP A 60 4.96 -0.30 -4.81
N ALA A 61 4.20 -1.37 -4.52
CA ALA A 61 2.94 -1.27 -3.79
C ALA A 61 3.10 -0.73 -2.36
N ILE A 62 4.14 -1.16 -1.64
CA ILE A 62 4.45 -0.63 -0.30
C ILE A 62 4.84 0.84 -0.36
N MET A 63 5.72 1.22 -1.31
CA MET A 63 6.15 2.60 -1.48
C MET A 63 5.00 3.53 -1.85
N ASN A 64 4.11 3.10 -2.75
CA ASN A 64 2.91 3.85 -3.11
C ASN A 64 1.99 4.05 -1.92
N ALA A 65 1.75 3.01 -1.11
CA ALA A 65 0.95 3.13 0.11
C ALA A 65 1.54 4.14 1.11
N LEU A 66 2.86 4.13 1.29
CA LEU A 66 3.55 5.06 2.18
C LEU A 66 3.43 6.52 1.70
N VAL A 67 3.54 6.75 0.39
CA VAL A 67 3.37 8.08 -0.22
C VAL A 67 1.93 8.59 -0.06
N GLU A 68 0.93 7.73 -0.25
CA GLU A 68 -0.48 8.09 -0.09
C GLU A 68 -0.81 8.45 1.36
N ILE A 69 -0.32 7.67 2.33
CA ILE A 69 -0.47 7.99 3.76
C ILE A 69 0.17 9.34 4.07
N ASP A 70 1.43 9.54 3.66
CA ASP A 70 2.18 10.77 3.92
C ASP A 70 1.50 12.00 3.31
N SER A 71 0.94 11.86 2.11
CA SER A 71 0.21 12.93 1.41
C SER A 71 -1.15 13.24 2.05
N GLY A 72 -1.75 12.27 2.75
CA GLY A 72 -3.02 12.42 3.46
C GLY A 72 -2.93 12.95 4.89
N LEU A 73 -1.72 13.10 5.44
CA LEU A 73 -1.52 13.57 6.81
C LEU A 73 -1.76 15.09 6.91
N PRO A 74 -2.75 15.55 7.70
CA PRO A 74 -2.99 16.97 7.91
C PRO A 74 -1.83 17.56 8.72
N GLY A 75 -1.02 18.42 8.08
CA GLY A 75 0.11 19.10 8.74
C GLY A 75 1.36 19.27 7.86
N ARG A 76 1.50 18.54 6.75
CA ARG A 76 2.49 18.86 5.71
C ARG A 76 1.95 19.94 4.78
N ALA A 77 1.53 21.08 5.35
CA ALA A 77 1.50 22.31 4.58
C ALA A 77 2.94 22.57 4.12
N ARG A 78 3.19 22.46 2.81
CA ARG A 78 4.47 22.88 2.21
C ARG A 78 4.79 24.30 2.73
N PRO A 79 6.01 24.56 3.21
CA PRO A 79 6.46 25.94 3.35
C PRO A 79 6.46 26.65 2.00
#